data_AF-A0A517YC28-F1
#
_entry.id   AF-A0A517YC28-F1
#
_cell.length_a   1.000
_cell.length_b   1.000
_cell.length_c   1.000
_cell.angle_alpha   90.00
_cell.angle_beta   90.00
_cell.angle_gamma   90.00
#
_symmetry.space_group_name_H-M   'P 1'
#
loop_
_entity.id
_entity.type
_entity.pdbx_description
1 polymer ?
#
loop_
_entity_poly.entity_id
_entity_poly.type
_entity_poly.pdbx_seq_one_letter_code
_entity_poly.pdbx_strand_id
1 'polypeptide(L)'
;MLRRSRKPVRVEKSARNFFPRVESLESRLNLAGNVAAYVLGANLYITGDTASNEVTLTGTGGGDFTVEAAAGTTLKARNGATILDLEANNIANIFITMNNGDDIVTITGAEISGLLSFNGGNGADQLLIGDAGGTTELGRLTALMGAGDDTITVEDVDVTIGLISINNGDGDNYTTIRATGTYSLGTASIVGGRDLDNVLLEGADMTTGAITVNSSSGVNAFELTAGNNLDVNGNITVLGTTGSDIVSVNAVALLDTRAITVNLGAGLNSFDLLGDSVDVVGNITVLGTTGEDNVQISGTTELATRSITANLGANDNEILVDGAVITVNGSISLTGTSGEDLFDIGSGATADLLVTGSVVVNLGDGALANGNGLNITAEDIQINGLLSVVSGKGGDNITVNATTELDILGITLNTGAGDDAITITSGEDVSVVGATPNIGANLTIASGAGGDTITVAGLFVKGATSANLGDGVNVVNVDSSIFRGAVAVASLNGVDTINVEEGGLGIGTTFNGVVSVSLAGGDDVVNLGTAGDVVVFNSRVVVNGGAGDDELNAGAGVDFAFTPTLTSITLNLV
;
A
#
# COMPACT_ATOMS: atom_id res chain seq x y z
N MET A 1 -18.78 -44.85 -103.07
CA MET A 1 -18.84 -44.58 -101.61
C MET A 1 -18.69 -43.08 -101.36
N LEU A 2 -19.60 -42.51 -100.57
CA LEU A 2 -19.90 -41.07 -100.51
C LEU A 2 -18.77 -40.18 -99.95
N ARG A 3 -18.44 -39.09 -100.68
CA ARG A 3 -17.69 -37.93 -100.18
C ARG A 3 -18.64 -36.99 -99.41
N ARG A 4 -18.43 -36.81 -98.10
CA ARG A 4 -19.09 -35.75 -97.31
C ARG A 4 -18.25 -34.47 -97.33
N SER A 5 -18.84 -33.41 -97.88
CA SER A 5 -18.36 -32.02 -97.83
C SER A 5 -18.49 -31.47 -96.41
N ARG A 6 -17.39 -31.06 -95.78
CA ARG A 6 -17.39 -30.31 -94.51
C ARG A 6 -17.45 -28.80 -94.80
N LYS A 7 -18.46 -28.14 -94.24
CA LYS A 7 -18.60 -26.66 -94.25
C LYS A 7 -17.51 -26.01 -93.39
N PRO A 8 -16.99 -24.83 -93.78
CA PRO A 8 -16.02 -24.08 -93.00
C PRO A 8 -16.66 -23.49 -91.74
N VAL A 9 -15.97 -23.66 -90.60
CA VAL A 9 -16.34 -23.09 -89.29
C VAL A 9 -16.01 -21.60 -89.30
N ARG A 10 -17.02 -20.75 -89.09
CA ARG A 10 -16.88 -19.30 -88.95
C ARG A 10 -16.45 -18.99 -87.51
N VAL A 11 -15.21 -18.54 -87.34
CA VAL A 11 -14.68 -18.08 -86.05
C VAL A 11 -15.20 -16.65 -85.82
N GLU A 12 -16.20 -16.50 -84.96
CA GLU A 12 -16.62 -15.18 -84.46
C GLU A 12 -15.53 -14.64 -83.52
N LYS A 13 -14.94 -13.49 -83.87
CA LYS A 13 -13.99 -12.79 -83.00
C LYS A 13 -14.76 -12.23 -81.80
N SER A 14 -14.58 -12.86 -80.64
CA SER A 14 -15.04 -12.34 -79.34
C SER A 14 -14.53 -10.92 -79.15
N ALA A 15 -15.43 -9.96 -78.96
CA ALA A 15 -15.07 -8.60 -78.59
C ALA A 15 -14.28 -8.64 -77.28
N ARG A 16 -13.09 -8.02 -77.27
CA ARG A 16 -12.28 -7.88 -76.06
C ARG A 16 -12.98 -6.86 -75.15
N ASN A 17 -13.46 -7.31 -74.00
CA ASN A 17 -14.00 -6.42 -72.96
C ASN A 17 -12.90 -5.43 -72.54
N PHE A 18 -13.12 -4.15 -72.82
CA PHE A 18 -12.28 -3.06 -72.34
C PHE A 18 -12.60 -2.83 -70.86
N PHE A 19 -11.71 -3.26 -69.97
CA PHE A 19 -11.73 -2.91 -68.56
C PHE A 19 -10.74 -1.76 -68.35
N PRO A 20 -11.20 -0.50 -68.24
CA PRO A 20 -10.30 0.59 -67.89
C PRO A 20 -9.64 0.28 -66.55
N ARG A 21 -8.31 0.18 -66.56
CA ARG A 21 -7.53 0.17 -65.33
C ARG A 21 -7.45 1.62 -64.88
N VAL A 22 -8.28 1.99 -63.92
CA VAL A 22 -8.14 3.27 -63.24
C VAL A 22 -6.92 3.10 -62.36
N GLU A 23 -5.83 3.79 -62.66
CA GLU A 23 -4.70 3.87 -61.74
C GLU A 23 -5.20 4.46 -60.43
N SER A 24 -4.77 3.90 -59.30
CA SER A 24 -5.09 4.50 -58.00
C SER A 24 -4.56 5.92 -58.03
N LEU A 25 -5.44 6.90 -57.76
CA LEU A 25 -5.00 8.26 -57.54
C LEU A 25 -3.96 8.25 -56.41
N GLU A 26 -2.89 9.03 -56.59
CA GLU A 26 -1.83 9.18 -55.60
C GLU A 26 -2.43 9.49 -54.23
N SER A 27 -1.92 8.85 -53.19
CA SER A 27 -2.37 9.12 -51.84
C SER A 27 -2.12 10.60 -51.54
N ARG A 28 -3.18 11.33 -51.22
CA ARG A 28 -3.08 12.71 -50.74
C ARG A 28 -2.56 12.70 -49.31
N LEU A 29 -1.27 12.43 -49.17
CA LEU A 29 -0.55 12.64 -47.93
C LEU A 29 -0.34 14.14 -47.75
N ASN A 30 -0.50 14.64 -46.52
CA ASN A 30 -0.09 15.99 -46.18
C ASN A 30 1.42 16.12 -46.46
N LEU A 31 1.84 17.23 -47.08
CA LEU A 31 3.28 17.51 -47.17
C LEU A 31 3.77 17.86 -45.77
N ALA A 32 4.99 17.44 -45.41
CA ALA A 32 5.60 17.73 -44.11
C ALA A 32 5.42 19.21 -43.66
N GLY A 33 5.07 19.39 -42.39
CA GLY A 33 4.77 20.69 -41.77
C GLY A 33 3.35 21.22 -42.03
N ASN A 34 2.42 20.41 -42.54
CA ASN A 34 1.01 20.79 -42.71
C ASN A 34 0.10 20.11 -41.69
N VAL A 35 -0.78 20.91 -41.10
CA VAL A 35 -1.90 20.43 -40.27
C VAL A 35 -3.20 20.69 -41.01
N ALA A 36 -4.03 19.67 -41.19
CA ALA A 36 -5.37 19.81 -41.73
C ALA A 36 -6.39 20.06 -40.61
N ALA A 37 -7.18 21.14 -40.69
CA ALA A 37 -8.25 21.45 -39.73
C ALA A 37 -9.59 21.71 -40.42
N TYR A 38 -10.68 21.17 -39.88
CA TYR A 38 -12.05 21.41 -40.38
C TYR A 38 -13.15 21.05 -39.39
N VAL A 39 -14.33 21.65 -39.57
CA VAL A 39 -15.54 21.36 -38.77
C VAL A 39 -16.53 20.51 -39.58
N LEU A 40 -17.14 19.51 -38.94
CA LEU A 40 -18.25 18.72 -39.49
C LEU A 40 -19.34 18.50 -38.43
N GLY A 41 -20.41 19.28 -38.52
CA GLY A 41 -21.43 19.35 -37.46
C GLY A 41 -20.83 19.98 -36.21
N ALA A 42 -21.07 19.38 -35.04
CA ALA A 42 -20.49 19.81 -33.75
C ALA A 42 -19.11 19.19 -33.45
N ASN A 43 -18.37 18.82 -34.49
CA ASN A 43 -17.08 18.13 -34.36
C ASN A 43 -15.98 18.92 -35.06
N LEU A 44 -14.92 19.24 -34.34
CA LEU A 44 -13.67 19.80 -34.88
C LEU A 44 -12.67 18.67 -35.11
N TYR A 45 -12.06 18.63 -36.30
CA TYR A 45 -11.03 17.66 -36.65
C TYR A 45 -9.73 18.40 -36.96
N ILE A 46 -8.63 17.91 -36.40
CA ILE A 46 -7.26 18.40 -36.62
C ILE A 46 -6.38 17.17 -36.91
N THR A 47 -5.59 17.23 -37.98
CA THR A 47 -4.72 16.11 -38.38
C THR A 47 -3.36 16.63 -38.83
N GLY A 48 -2.31 16.31 -38.08
CA GLY A 48 -0.92 16.60 -38.40
C GLY A 48 -0.35 15.70 -39.50
N ASP A 49 0.96 15.68 -39.63
CA ASP A 49 1.68 14.85 -40.59
C ASP A 49 2.77 13.97 -39.98
N THR A 50 4.01 14.02 -40.48
CA THR A 50 5.13 13.23 -39.94
C THR A 50 6.28 14.11 -39.47
N ALA A 51 6.10 15.42 -39.49
CA ALA A 51 7.02 16.40 -38.96
C ALA A 51 6.39 17.05 -37.73
N SER A 52 7.22 17.58 -36.83
CA SER A 52 6.77 18.36 -35.68
C SER A 52 5.82 19.48 -36.11
N ASN A 53 4.64 19.50 -35.50
CA ASN A 53 3.60 20.48 -35.70
C ASN A 53 3.24 21.14 -34.37
N GLU A 54 2.87 22.41 -34.43
CA GLU A 54 2.42 23.16 -33.26
C GLU A 54 1.13 23.91 -33.59
N VAL A 55 0.09 23.66 -32.78
CA VAL A 55 -1.28 24.14 -33.01
C VAL A 55 -1.86 24.68 -31.70
N THR A 56 -2.51 25.84 -31.77
CA THR A 56 -3.20 26.47 -30.65
C THR A 56 -4.70 26.55 -30.93
N LEU A 57 -5.52 26.14 -29.98
CA LEU A 57 -6.97 26.30 -29.96
C LEU A 57 -7.31 27.28 -28.84
N THR A 58 -7.87 28.43 -29.19
CA THR A 58 -8.34 29.41 -28.20
C THR A 58 -9.85 29.33 -28.09
N GLY A 59 -10.35 28.84 -26.97
CA GLY A 59 -11.77 28.79 -26.65
C GLY A 59 -12.29 30.15 -26.14
N THR A 60 -13.48 30.53 -26.57
CA THR A 60 -14.19 31.72 -26.04
C THR A 60 -15.38 31.36 -25.15
N GLY A 61 -15.43 30.09 -24.72
CA GLY A 61 -16.53 29.48 -23.98
C GLY A 61 -17.64 28.92 -24.87
N GLY A 62 -18.49 28.06 -24.31
CA GLY A 62 -19.67 27.51 -24.99
C GLY A 62 -19.39 26.67 -26.25
N GLY A 63 -18.18 26.11 -26.37
CA GLY A 63 -17.77 25.31 -27.52
C GLY A 63 -17.33 26.11 -28.76
N ASP A 64 -17.10 27.42 -28.64
CA ASP A 64 -16.54 28.23 -29.72
C ASP A 64 -15.01 28.31 -29.60
N PHE A 65 -14.30 28.06 -30.71
CA PHE A 65 -12.84 27.99 -30.79
C PHE A 65 -12.28 28.68 -32.03
N THR A 66 -11.13 29.33 -31.89
CA THR A 66 -10.26 29.73 -33.00
C THR A 66 -9.03 28.82 -33.03
N VAL A 67 -8.75 28.19 -34.18
CA VAL A 67 -7.58 27.32 -34.38
C VAL A 67 -6.50 28.05 -35.17
N GLU A 68 -5.29 28.09 -34.63
CA GLU A 68 -4.11 28.74 -35.24
C GLU A 68 -2.93 27.76 -35.29
N ALA A 69 -2.03 27.95 -36.25
CA ALA A 69 -0.78 27.20 -36.36
C ALA A 69 0.42 28.10 -36.02
N ALA A 70 1.39 27.59 -35.27
CA ALA A 70 2.59 28.33 -34.93
C ALA A 70 3.59 28.40 -36.11
N ALA A 71 4.67 29.16 -35.93
CA ALA A 71 5.70 29.33 -36.95
C ALA A 71 6.37 28.00 -37.31
N GLY A 72 6.30 27.61 -38.59
CA GLY A 72 6.83 26.33 -39.08
C GLY A 72 5.72 25.32 -39.41
N THR A 73 4.52 25.50 -38.85
CA THR A 73 3.34 24.72 -39.17
C THR A 73 2.43 25.50 -40.12
N THR A 74 1.88 24.83 -41.14
CA THR A 74 0.93 25.44 -42.08
C THR A 74 -0.45 24.82 -41.93
N LEU A 75 -1.43 25.64 -41.55
CA LEU A 75 -2.81 25.20 -41.44
C LEU A 75 -3.47 25.05 -42.83
N LYS A 76 -4.14 23.92 -43.05
CA LYS A 76 -4.85 23.56 -44.28
C LYS A 76 -6.32 23.29 -44.00
N ALA A 77 -7.20 23.90 -44.78
CA ALA A 77 -8.60 23.48 -44.83
C ALA A 77 -8.74 22.10 -45.48
N ARG A 78 -9.89 21.44 -45.31
CA ARG A 78 -10.21 20.12 -45.89
C ARG A 78 -10.00 20.02 -47.41
N ASN A 79 -10.12 21.13 -48.14
CA ASN A 79 -9.89 21.18 -49.59
C ASN A 79 -8.41 21.36 -49.97
N GLY A 80 -7.50 21.40 -49.00
CA GLY A 80 -6.06 21.61 -49.16
C GLY A 80 -5.64 23.09 -49.27
N ALA A 81 -6.57 24.05 -49.15
CA ALA A 81 -6.23 25.47 -49.16
C ALA A 81 -5.51 25.85 -47.85
N THR A 82 -4.44 26.63 -47.96
CA THR A 82 -3.85 27.29 -46.77
C THR A 82 -4.85 28.28 -46.19
N ILE A 83 -5.07 28.21 -44.89
CA ILE A 83 -5.86 29.15 -44.11
C ILE A 83 -4.98 29.77 -43.02
N LEU A 84 -5.33 30.96 -42.55
CA LEU A 84 -4.61 31.61 -41.45
C LEU A 84 -5.07 31.03 -40.12
N ASP A 85 -6.38 31.00 -39.95
CA ASP A 85 -7.11 30.53 -38.78
C ASP A 85 -8.33 29.70 -39.23
N LEU A 86 -8.91 28.96 -38.29
CA LEU A 86 -10.22 28.32 -38.44
C LEU A 86 -11.12 28.68 -37.26
N GLU A 87 -12.23 29.36 -37.56
CA GLU A 87 -13.30 29.61 -36.59
C GLU A 87 -14.26 28.42 -36.53
N ALA A 88 -14.33 27.78 -35.37
CA ALA A 88 -15.13 26.61 -35.10
C ALA A 88 -16.16 26.92 -34.02
N ASN A 89 -17.46 26.93 -34.38
CA ASN A 89 -18.52 27.36 -33.48
C ASN A 89 -19.41 26.17 -33.07
N ASN A 90 -19.95 26.21 -31.84
CA ASN A 90 -20.83 25.18 -31.27
C ASN A 90 -20.22 23.77 -31.33
N ILE A 91 -18.94 23.66 -31.00
CA ILE A 91 -18.21 22.39 -30.97
C ILE A 91 -18.58 21.65 -29.68
N ALA A 92 -18.97 20.38 -29.85
CA ALA A 92 -19.19 19.46 -28.76
C ALA A 92 -18.04 18.47 -28.62
N ASN A 93 -17.35 18.13 -29.72
CA ASN A 93 -16.24 17.19 -29.72
C ASN A 93 -15.05 17.71 -30.53
N ILE A 94 -13.84 17.43 -30.07
CA ILE A 94 -12.58 17.77 -30.72
C ILE A 94 -11.81 16.47 -30.95
N PHE A 95 -11.33 16.26 -32.18
CA PHE A 95 -10.54 15.11 -32.58
C PHE A 95 -9.21 15.58 -33.17
N ILE A 96 -8.11 15.26 -32.51
CA ILE A 96 -6.75 15.64 -32.89
C ILE A 96 -5.94 14.37 -33.13
N THR A 97 -5.19 14.32 -34.23
CA THR A 97 -4.29 13.21 -34.56
C THR A 97 -3.02 13.76 -35.21
N MET A 98 -1.88 13.69 -34.52
CA MET A 98 -0.65 14.34 -34.96
C MET A 98 0.29 13.39 -35.76
N ASN A 99 0.14 12.08 -35.52
CA ASN A 99 0.79 10.94 -36.19
C ASN A 99 2.28 10.72 -35.87
N ASN A 100 3.22 11.51 -36.40
CA ASN A 100 4.62 11.37 -35.98
C ASN A 100 5.30 12.73 -35.96
N GLY A 101 6.40 12.82 -35.22
CA GLY A 101 7.11 14.05 -34.98
C GLY A 101 6.89 14.47 -33.53
N ASP A 102 7.64 15.47 -33.08
CA ASP A 102 7.46 16.01 -31.73
C ASP A 102 6.39 17.12 -31.84
N ASP A 103 5.14 16.79 -31.54
CA ASP A 103 3.98 17.66 -31.78
C ASP A 103 3.53 18.39 -30.51
N ILE A 104 3.05 19.62 -30.65
CA ILE A 104 2.55 20.42 -29.52
C ILE A 104 1.14 20.92 -29.83
N VAL A 105 0.18 20.61 -28.95
CA VAL A 105 -1.17 21.13 -29.04
C VAL A 105 -1.55 21.84 -27.75
N THR A 106 -1.86 23.13 -27.87
CA THR A 106 -2.33 23.97 -26.75
C THR A 106 -3.81 24.28 -26.90
N ILE A 107 -4.59 24.13 -25.84
CA ILE A 107 -6.02 24.44 -25.80
C ILE A 107 -6.29 25.34 -24.59
N THR A 108 -6.67 26.59 -24.81
CA THR A 108 -7.13 27.49 -23.75
C THR A 108 -8.66 27.62 -23.78
N GLY A 109 -9.29 27.91 -22.63
CA GLY A 109 -10.75 28.05 -22.55
C GLY A 109 -11.55 26.81 -22.99
N ALA A 110 -11.08 25.62 -22.61
CA ALA A 110 -11.63 24.35 -23.05
C ALA A 110 -12.97 24.02 -22.34
N GLU A 111 -14.07 24.55 -22.87
CA GLU A 111 -15.43 24.29 -22.39
C GLU A 111 -16.23 23.46 -23.41
N ILE A 112 -16.19 22.13 -23.31
CA ILE A 112 -16.97 21.22 -24.15
C ILE A 112 -17.61 20.09 -23.34
N SER A 113 -18.92 19.88 -23.53
CA SER A 113 -19.65 18.79 -22.84
C SER A 113 -19.39 17.40 -23.43
N GLY A 114 -18.72 17.28 -24.58
CA GLY A 114 -18.46 16.03 -25.26
C GLY A 114 -17.02 15.52 -25.09
N LEU A 115 -16.47 14.96 -26.15
CA LEU A 115 -15.16 14.29 -26.17
C LEU A 115 -14.07 15.23 -26.71
N LEU A 116 -12.98 15.37 -25.97
CA LEU A 116 -11.66 15.71 -26.49
C LEU A 116 -10.85 14.42 -26.70
N SER A 117 -10.53 14.11 -27.95
CA SER A 117 -9.70 12.97 -28.33
C SER A 117 -8.39 13.47 -28.92
N PHE A 118 -7.28 13.13 -28.27
CA PHE A 118 -5.93 13.43 -28.71
C PHE A 118 -5.18 12.13 -29.03
N ASN A 119 -4.46 12.11 -30.15
CA ASN A 119 -3.54 11.04 -30.53
C ASN A 119 -2.24 11.70 -31.00
N GLY A 120 -1.20 11.66 -30.16
CA GLY A 120 0.11 12.23 -30.45
C GLY A 120 0.75 11.43 -31.58
N GLY A 121 1.11 10.18 -31.29
CA GLY A 121 1.60 9.23 -32.27
C GLY A 121 2.98 8.69 -31.88
N ASN A 122 4.01 8.93 -32.68
CA ASN A 122 5.39 8.68 -32.23
C ASN A 122 6.17 9.99 -32.24
N GLY A 123 6.93 10.25 -31.18
CA GLY A 123 7.65 11.48 -30.95
C GLY A 123 7.47 11.94 -29.52
N ALA A 124 8.09 13.06 -29.15
CA ALA A 124 7.87 13.70 -27.85
C ALA A 124 6.70 14.69 -27.96
N ASP A 125 5.49 14.21 -27.73
CA ASP A 125 4.25 14.95 -27.95
C ASP A 125 3.76 15.67 -26.69
N GLN A 126 3.14 16.84 -26.88
CA GLN A 126 2.60 17.66 -25.80
C GLN A 126 1.13 18.02 -26.02
N LEU A 127 0.29 17.73 -25.03
CA LEU A 127 -1.08 18.21 -24.93
C LEU A 127 -1.21 19.15 -23.72
N LEU A 128 -1.38 20.43 -23.97
CA LEU A 128 -1.51 21.47 -22.96
C LEU A 128 -2.94 22.00 -22.95
N ILE A 129 -3.63 21.95 -21.81
CA ILE A 129 -5.02 22.39 -21.63
C ILE A 129 -5.11 23.35 -20.45
N GLY A 130 -5.83 24.44 -20.66
CA GLY A 130 -6.14 25.44 -19.63
C GLY A 130 -5.37 26.75 -19.83
N ASP A 131 -5.70 27.74 -19.02
CA ASP A 131 -4.99 29.01 -18.96
C ASP A 131 -4.80 29.47 -17.51
N ALA A 132 -3.86 30.38 -17.27
CA ALA A 132 -3.61 30.86 -15.91
C ALA A 132 -4.75 31.80 -15.46
N GLY A 133 -5.88 31.24 -15.02
CA GLY A 133 -7.01 31.99 -14.46
C GLY A 133 -8.41 31.55 -14.90
N GLY A 134 -8.54 30.54 -15.74
CA GLY A 134 -9.80 30.13 -16.36
C GLY A 134 -10.45 28.91 -15.73
N THR A 135 -11.33 28.32 -16.53
CA THR A 135 -12.07 27.11 -16.19
C THR A 135 -11.97 26.12 -17.34
N THR A 136 -11.58 24.89 -17.04
CA THR A 136 -11.61 23.77 -17.98
C THR A 136 -12.80 22.86 -17.65
N GLU A 137 -13.73 22.71 -18.60
CA GLU A 137 -14.88 21.81 -18.47
C GLU A 137 -14.93 20.85 -19.66
N LEU A 138 -14.63 19.57 -19.41
CA LEU A 138 -14.65 18.51 -20.41
C LEU A 138 -15.63 17.41 -20.02
N GLY A 139 -16.49 17.01 -20.94
CA GLY A 139 -17.30 15.80 -20.76
C GLY A 139 -16.42 14.54 -20.65
N ARG A 140 -15.41 14.44 -21.53
CA ARG A 140 -14.44 13.34 -21.56
C ARG A 140 -13.13 13.76 -22.20
N LEU A 141 -12.02 13.35 -21.61
CA LEU A 141 -10.67 13.40 -22.16
C LEU A 141 -10.21 11.99 -22.55
N THR A 142 -9.73 11.81 -23.77
CA THR A 142 -9.02 10.61 -24.21
C THR A 142 -7.73 11.01 -24.89
N ALA A 143 -6.60 10.55 -24.37
CA ALA A 143 -5.28 10.80 -24.95
C ALA A 143 -4.54 9.48 -25.19
N LEU A 144 -3.98 9.34 -26.39
CA LEU A 144 -3.06 8.26 -26.76
C LEU A 144 -1.75 8.95 -27.19
N MET A 145 -0.73 8.92 -26.34
CA MET A 145 0.49 9.67 -26.60
C MET A 145 1.45 8.87 -27.49
N GLY A 146 1.75 7.64 -27.11
CA GLY A 146 2.22 6.61 -28.05
C GLY A 146 3.63 6.14 -27.74
N ALA A 147 4.64 6.60 -28.47
CA ALA A 147 6.03 6.28 -28.15
C ALA A 147 6.89 7.53 -28.19
N GLY A 148 7.69 7.76 -27.16
CA GLY A 148 8.50 8.96 -26.97
C GLY A 148 8.24 9.56 -25.60
N ASP A 149 8.90 10.68 -25.30
CA ASP A 149 8.81 11.32 -23.99
C ASP A 149 7.65 12.34 -24.02
N ASP A 150 6.48 11.90 -23.60
CA ASP A 150 5.24 12.64 -23.80
C ASP A 150 4.82 13.47 -22.58
N THR A 151 4.10 14.57 -22.81
CA THR A 151 3.56 15.43 -21.74
C THR A 151 2.08 15.74 -21.95
N ILE A 152 1.27 15.53 -20.91
CA ILE A 152 -0.10 16.02 -20.82
C ILE A 152 -0.18 16.94 -19.61
N THR A 153 -0.63 18.17 -19.82
CA THR A 153 -0.89 19.12 -18.75
C THR A 153 -2.31 19.65 -18.87
N VAL A 154 -3.07 19.55 -17.80
CA VAL A 154 -4.34 20.25 -17.61
C VAL A 154 -4.18 21.12 -16.36
N GLU A 155 -4.14 22.44 -16.53
CA GLU A 155 -3.92 23.36 -15.42
C GLU A 155 -4.84 24.58 -15.56
N ASP A 156 -5.68 24.81 -14.56
CA ASP A 156 -6.63 25.92 -14.54
C ASP A 156 -7.00 26.34 -13.11
N VAL A 157 -7.86 27.35 -12.95
CA VAL A 157 -8.45 27.62 -11.62
C VAL A 157 -9.44 26.53 -11.28
N ASP A 158 -10.42 26.27 -12.13
CA ASP A 158 -11.37 25.18 -11.95
C ASP A 158 -11.19 24.13 -13.06
N VAL A 159 -11.10 22.85 -12.67
CA VAL A 159 -11.02 21.72 -13.60
C VAL A 159 -12.18 20.76 -13.32
N THR A 160 -13.04 20.57 -14.31
CA THR A 160 -14.12 19.58 -14.29
C THR A 160 -14.01 18.65 -15.49
N ILE A 161 -13.73 17.36 -15.26
CA ILE A 161 -13.64 16.36 -16.33
C ILE A 161 -14.47 15.12 -16.00
N GLY A 162 -15.49 14.82 -16.80
CA GLY A 162 -16.40 13.70 -16.52
C GLY A 162 -15.78 12.30 -16.65
N LEU A 163 -14.83 12.09 -17.57
CA LEU A 163 -14.09 10.83 -17.72
C LEU A 163 -12.68 11.12 -18.26
N ILE A 164 -11.67 10.51 -17.68
CA ILE A 164 -10.28 10.54 -18.18
C ILE A 164 -9.86 9.14 -18.60
N SER A 165 -9.30 9.02 -19.81
CA SER A 165 -8.68 7.81 -20.34
C SER A 165 -7.38 8.19 -21.05
N ILE A 166 -6.26 8.05 -20.37
CA ILE A 166 -4.93 8.40 -20.88
C ILE A 166 -4.11 7.12 -21.05
N ASN A 167 -3.44 6.99 -22.19
CA ASN A 167 -2.39 6.00 -22.42
C ASN A 167 -1.15 6.75 -22.88
N ASN A 168 -0.16 6.84 -22.00
CA ASN A 168 1.10 7.51 -22.29
C ASN A 168 1.94 6.69 -23.28
N GLY A 169 1.89 5.35 -23.17
CA GLY A 169 2.69 4.48 -24.01
C GLY A 169 4.17 4.46 -23.60
N ASP A 170 5.07 4.02 -24.48
CA ASP A 170 6.48 3.78 -24.11
C ASP A 170 7.28 5.10 -24.09
N GLY A 171 8.20 5.29 -23.14
CA GLY A 171 9.05 6.49 -23.00
C GLY A 171 8.90 7.18 -21.64
N ASP A 172 9.62 8.29 -21.43
CA ASP A 172 9.56 9.03 -20.17
C ASP A 172 8.40 10.04 -20.19
N ASN A 173 7.26 9.71 -19.56
CA ASN A 173 6.02 10.46 -19.70
C ASN A 173 5.60 11.23 -18.45
N TYR A 174 4.91 12.35 -18.66
CA TYR A 174 4.41 13.23 -17.60
C TYR A 174 2.94 13.55 -17.83
N THR A 175 2.07 13.16 -16.89
CA THR A 175 0.65 13.54 -16.87
C THR A 175 0.37 14.38 -15.64
N THR A 176 0.05 15.66 -15.83
CA THR A 176 -0.34 16.57 -14.75
C THR A 176 -1.76 17.06 -14.96
N ILE A 177 -2.61 16.90 -13.95
CA ILE A 177 -3.94 17.52 -13.90
C ILE A 177 -4.03 18.26 -12.58
N ARG A 178 -4.03 19.60 -12.63
CA ARG A 178 -4.01 20.49 -11.48
C ARG A 178 -5.14 21.52 -11.54
N ALA A 179 -5.75 21.81 -10.38
CA ALA A 179 -6.62 22.98 -10.21
C ALA A 179 -6.27 23.74 -8.93
N THR A 180 -6.33 25.08 -8.96
CA THR A 180 -6.12 25.90 -7.75
C THR A 180 -7.41 26.23 -6.99
N GLY A 181 -8.55 26.06 -7.64
CA GLY A 181 -9.91 26.17 -7.12
C GLY A 181 -10.59 24.81 -7.07
N THR A 182 -11.70 24.66 -7.79
CA THR A 182 -12.51 23.43 -7.82
C THR A 182 -11.84 22.35 -8.66
N TYR A 183 -11.63 21.17 -8.06
CA TYR A 183 -11.12 20.00 -8.77
C TYR A 183 -12.16 18.89 -8.76
N SER A 184 -12.84 18.66 -9.88
CA SER A 184 -13.86 17.62 -10.01
C SER A 184 -13.56 16.67 -11.18
N LEU A 185 -13.24 15.43 -10.86
CA LEU A 185 -13.10 14.38 -11.87
C LEU A 185 -14.25 13.37 -11.71
N GLY A 186 -14.73 12.83 -12.83
CA GLY A 186 -15.42 11.55 -12.77
C GLY A 186 -14.40 10.43 -12.57
N THR A 187 -14.51 9.35 -13.34
CA THR A 187 -13.51 8.28 -13.25
C THR A 187 -12.24 8.62 -14.04
N ALA A 188 -11.08 8.24 -13.53
CA ALA A 188 -9.80 8.38 -14.21
C ALA A 188 -9.13 7.02 -14.43
N SER A 189 -8.69 6.78 -15.67
CA SER A 189 -7.85 5.65 -16.03
C SER A 189 -6.62 6.16 -16.78
N ILE A 190 -5.44 5.91 -16.22
CA ILE A 190 -4.16 6.35 -16.77
C ILE A 190 -3.26 5.12 -16.89
N VAL A 191 -2.65 4.93 -18.05
CA VAL A 191 -1.76 3.80 -18.32
C VAL A 191 -0.41 4.35 -18.76
N GLY A 192 0.62 4.10 -17.97
CA GLY A 192 2.03 4.28 -18.31
C GLY A 192 2.56 3.11 -19.15
N GLY A 193 3.75 3.27 -19.70
CA GLY A 193 4.41 2.28 -20.54
C GLY A 193 5.62 1.64 -19.88
N ARG A 194 6.65 1.43 -20.69
CA ARG A 194 7.97 1.08 -20.16
C ARG A 194 8.73 2.39 -19.97
N ASP A 195 9.56 2.45 -18.94
CA ASP A 195 10.43 3.58 -18.58
C ASP A 195 9.84 4.46 -17.46
N LEU A 196 10.09 5.78 -17.42
CA LEU A 196 9.68 6.62 -16.30
C LEU A 196 8.30 7.24 -16.56
N ASP A 197 7.28 6.90 -15.78
CA ASP A 197 5.96 7.52 -15.87
C ASP A 197 5.62 8.30 -14.59
N ASN A 198 5.35 9.61 -14.74
CA ASN A 198 4.90 10.47 -13.66
C ASN A 198 3.45 10.90 -13.86
N VAL A 199 2.60 10.64 -12.88
CA VAL A 199 1.19 11.04 -12.86
C VAL A 199 0.93 11.89 -11.62
N LEU A 200 0.59 13.16 -11.81
CA LEU A 200 0.25 14.10 -10.75
C LEU A 200 -1.21 14.57 -10.90
N LEU A 201 -2.01 14.31 -9.87
CA LEU A 201 -3.37 14.82 -9.72
C LEU A 201 -3.41 15.72 -8.48
N GLU A 202 -3.57 17.03 -8.65
CA GLU A 202 -3.43 18.00 -7.56
C GLU A 202 -4.57 19.02 -7.52
N GLY A 203 -5.13 19.26 -6.33
CA GLY A 203 -6.17 20.27 -6.15
C GLY A 203 -6.21 20.85 -4.74
N ALA A 204 -6.85 22.00 -4.53
CA ALA A 204 -7.11 22.49 -3.17
C ALA A 204 -8.16 21.62 -2.47
N ASP A 205 -9.31 21.43 -3.09
CA ASP A 205 -10.35 20.49 -2.69
C ASP A 205 -10.69 19.60 -3.89
N MET A 206 -10.60 18.29 -3.71
CA MET A 206 -10.74 17.32 -4.80
C MET A 206 -11.95 16.42 -4.57
N THR A 207 -12.79 16.30 -5.58
CA THR A 207 -13.83 15.26 -5.65
C THR A 207 -13.62 14.45 -6.92
N THR A 208 -13.42 13.15 -6.77
CA THR A 208 -13.17 12.25 -7.90
C THR A 208 -14.08 11.02 -7.86
N GLY A 209 -14.26 10.37 -9.01
CA GLY A 209 -14.82 9.02 -9.10
C GLY A 209 -13.80 7.96 -8.69
N ALA A 210 -13.78 6.81 -9.37
CA ALA A 210 -12.71 5.83 -9.21
C ALA A 210 -11.45 6.27 -9.98
N ILE A 211 -10.28 5.97 -9.42
CA ILE A 211 -8.97 6.25 -10.02
C ILE A 211 -8.27 4.92 -10.26
N THR A 212 -7.77 4.71 -11.48
CA THR A 212 -6.94 3.55 -11.82
C THR A 212 -5.70 4.02 -12.57
N VAL A 213 -4.53 3.77 -12.00
CA VAL A 213 -3.23 4.01 -12.64
C VAL A 213 -2.55 2.66 -12.84
N ASN A 214 -2.19 2.36 -14.09
CA ASN A 214 -1.35 1.21 -14.41
C ASN A 214 0.01 1.73 -14.85
N SER A 215 0.96 1.73 -13.93
CA SER A 215 2.30 2.26 -14.13
C SER A 215 3.20 1.30 -14.92
N SER A 216 2.72 0.09 -15.24
CA SER A 216 3.48 -0.87 -16.04
C SER A 216 4.88 -1.14 -15.43
N SER A 217 5.98 -1.06 -16.19
CA SER A 217 7.33 -1.41 -15.71
C SER A 217 8.29 -0.23 -15.84
N GLY A 218 9.14 0.02 -14.86
CA GLY A 218 10.10 1.11 -14.91
C GLY A 218 10.16 1.88 -13.59
N VAL A 219 10.45 3.17 -13.64
CA VAL A 219 10.49 4.00 -12.43
C VAL A 219 9.30 4.93 -12.46
N ASN A 220 8.28 4.66 -11.65
CA ASN A 220 7.02 5.37 -11.78
C ASN A 220 6.69 6.16 -10.52
N ALA A 221 6.05 7.32 -10.71
CA ALA A 221 5.47 8.08 -9.61
C ALA A 221 3.99 8.34 -9.88
N PHE A 222 3.14 8.00 -8.91
CA PHE A 222 1.77 8.44 -8.85
C PHE A 222 1.56 9.28 -7.60
N GLU A 223 1.18 10.54 -7.79
CA GLU A 223 0.84 11.46 -6.73
C GLU A 223 -0.60 11.95 -6.88
N LEU A 224 -1.39 11.79 -5.81
CA LEU A 224 -2.73 12.32 -5.66
C LEU A 224 -2.78 13.18 -4.40
N THR A 225 -2.76 14.50 -4.57
CA THR A 225 -2.59 15.44 -3.45
C THR A 225 -3.72 16.48 -3.41
N ALA A 226 -4.43 16.54 -2.29
CA ALA A 226 -5.38 17.61 -1.98
C ALA A 226 -4.84 18.56 -0.90
N GLY A 227 -4.88 19.87 -1.16
CA GLY A 227 -4.46 20.90 -0.20
C GLY A 227 -5.35 21.02 1.04
N ASN A 228 -6.58 20.49 0.98
CA ASN A 228 -7.54 20.39 2.08
C ASN A 228 -8.16 18.98 2.08
N ASN A 229 -9.27 18.78 1.36
CA ASN A 229 -10.04 17.54 1.36
C ASN A 229 -9.87 16.76 0.05
N LEU A 230 -9.72 15.45 0.15
CA LEU A 230 -9.76 14.49 -0.95
C LEU A 230 -10.95 13.55 -0.76
N ASP A 231 -12.00 13.70 -1.57
CA ASP A 231 -13.13 12.76 -1.66
C ASP A 231 -13.04 11.93 -2.94
N VAL A 232 -12.80 10.63 -2.79
CA VAL A 232 -12.81 9.66 -3.88
C VAL A 232 -14.05 8.78 -3.74
N ASN A 233 -15.10 9.08 -4.51
CA ASN A 233 -16.38 8.37 -4.54
C ASN A 233 -16.29 6.95 -5.15
N GLY A 234 -15.07 6.45 -5.35
CA GLY A 234 -14.71 5.16 -5.91
C GLY A 234 -13.53 4.54 -5.19
N ASN A 235 -12.91 3.55 -5.82
CA ASN A 235 -11.66 2.97 -5.34
C ASN A 235 -10.48 3.70 -5.96
N ILE A 236 -9.35 3.72 -5.25
CA ILE A 236 -8.03 4.04 -5.80
C ILE A 236 -7.34 2.71 -6.10
N THR A 237 -6.86 2.53 -7.33
CA THR A 237 -6.12 1.34 -7.73
C THR A 237 -4.85 1.75 -8.48
N VAL A 238 -3.69 1.34 -7.97
CA VAL A 238 -2.39 1.57 -8.60
C VAL A 238 -1.72 0.23 -8.86
N LEU A 239 -1.31 0.01 -10.10
CA LEU A 239 -0.74 -1.25 -10.57
C LEU A 239 0.67 -0.99 -11.13
N GLY A 240 1.68 -1.22 -10.31
CA GLY A 240 3.07 -1.41 -10.69
C GLY A 240 3.36 -2.88 -11.05
N THR A 241 4.53 -3.12 -11.63
CA THR A 241 4.99 -4.47 -11.99
C THR A 241 6.43 -4.74 -11.59
N THR A 242 7.40 -4.05 -12.21
CA THR A 242 8.82 -4.18 -11.91
C THR A 242 9.48 -2.82 -12.04
N GLY A 243 10.47 -2.55 -11.19
CA GLY A 243 11.16 -1.29 -11.09
C GLY A 243 10.74 -0.54 -9.82
N SER A 244 11.09 0.74 -9.71
CA SER A 244 10.84 1.50 -8.49
C SER A 244 9.57 2.32 -8.61
N ASP A 245 8.56 1.99 -7.82
CA ASP A 245 7.28 2.66 -7.84
C ASP A 245 7.11 3.53 -6.57
N ILE A 246 6.78 4.81 -6.76
CA ILE A 246 6.41 5.74 -5.69
C ILE A 246 4.92 6.05 -5.83
N VAL A 247 4.16 5.76 -4.79
CA VAL A 247 2.71 5.98 -4.74
C VAL A 247 2.41 6.86 -3.54
N SER A 248 1.85 8.05 -3.76
CA SER A 248 1.53 8.98 -2.69
C SER A 248 0.09 9.46 -2.82
N VAL A 249 -0.70 9.28 -1.76
CA VAL A 249 -2.09 9.73 -1.68
C VAL A 249 -2.24 10.57 -0.42
N ASN A 250 -2.38 11.88 -0.61
CA ASN A 250 -2.27 12.86 0.47
C ASN A 250 -3.47 13.82 0.51
N ALA A 251 -3.94 14.13 1.71
CA ALA A 251 -4.85 15.24 1.95
C ALA A 251 -4.49 15.95 3.25
N VAL A 252 -4.50 17.28 3.29
CA VAL A 252 -4.11 18.01 4.51
C VAL A 252 -5.13 17.83 5.65
N ALA A 253 -6.43 17.76 5.34
CA ALA A 253 -7.49 17.71 6.36
C ALA A 253 -8.22 16.36 6.39
N LEU A 254 -8.86 15.97 5.30
CA LEU A 254 -9.63 14.73 5.21
C LEU A 254 -9.32 14.00 3.91
N LEU A 255 -9.00 12.72 4.04
CA LEU A 255 -8.96 11.77 2.94
C LEU A 255 -10.12 10.79 3.13
N ASP A 256 -11.13 10.85 2.26
CA ASP A 256 -12.26 9.91 2.23
C ASP A 256 -12.23 9.10 0.93
N THR A 257 -12.19 7.77 1.04
CA THR A 257 -12.28 6.89 -0.12
C THR A 257 -12.94 5.55 0.21
N ARG A 258 -13.43 4.86 -0.82
CA ARG A 258 -14.05 3.55 -0.63
C ARG A 258 -13.06 2.43 -0.36
N ALA A 259 -11.94 2.39 -1.07
CA ALA A 259 -10.94 1.34 -0.92
C ALA A 259 -9.67 1.74 -1.65
N ILE A 260 -8.54 1.25 -1.18
CA ILE A 260 -7.22 1.46 -1.78
C ILE A 260 -6.59 0.12 -2.08
N THR A 261 -6.11 -0.05 -3.32
CA THR A 261 -5.33 -1.21 -3.72
C THR A 261 -4.09 -0.75 -4.48
N VAL A 262 -2.92 -1.01 -3.91
CA VAL A 262 -1.63 -0.68 -4.50
C VAL A 262 -0.87 -1.99 -4.71
N ASN A 263 -0.47 -2.26 -5.95
CA ASN A 263 0.48 -3.31 -6.27
C ASN A 263 1.79 -2.63 -6.66
N LEU A 264 2.79 -2.71 -5.79
CA LEU A 264 4.14 -2.16 -5.98
C LEU A 264 5.04 -3.08 -6.82
N GLY A 265 4.63 -4.34 -7.05
CA GLY A 265 5.40 -5.24 -7.90
C GLY A 265 6.77 -5.60 -7.31
N ALA A 266 7.82 -5.60 -8.13
CA ALA A 266 9.19 -5.92 -7.70
C ALA A 266 10.12 -4.71 -7.87
N GLY A 267 10.88 -4.33 -6.84
CA GLY A 267 11.86 -3.25 -6.91
C GLY A 267 11.99 -2.50 -5.59
N LEU A 268 12.49 -1.26 -5.63
CA LEU A 268 12.52 -0.40 -4.44
C LEU A 268 11.30 0.51 -4.49
N ASN A 269 10.30 0.26 -3.65
CA ASN A 269 9.01 0.92 -3.77
C ASN A 269 8.64 1.69 -2.50
N SER A 270 7.78 2.69 -2.66
CA SER A 270 7.24 3.51 -1.58
C SER A 270 5.75 3.67 -1.76
N PHE A 271 4.97 3.48 -0.69
CA PHE A 271 3.56 3.82 -0.66
C PHE A 271 3.24 4.65 0.58
N ASP A 272 2.80 5.89 0.34
CA ASP A 272 2.37 6.81 1.38
C ASP A 272 0.87 7.07 1.24
N LEU A 273 0.14 6.83 2.33
CA LEU A 273 -1.25 7.25 2.51
C LEU A 273 -1.31 8.17 3.72
N LEU A 274 -1.35 9.49 3.47
CA LEU A 274 -1.20 10.49 4.52
C LEU A 274 -2.39 11.44 4.57
N GLY A 275 -2.80 11.80 5.77
CA GLY A 275 -3.61 12.98 6.01
C GLY A 275 -3.79 13.29 7.48
N ASP A 276 -4.54 14.34 7.81
CA ASP A 276 -4.91 14.58 9.19
C ASP A 276 -5.93 13.53 9.66
N SER A 277 -7.04 13.41 8.93
CA SER A 277 -7.99 12.30 9.06
C SER A 277 -8.02 11.48 7.78
N VAL A 278 -7.84 10.16 7.91
CA VAL A 278 -7.91 9.19 6.81
C VAL A 278 -9.06 8.22 7.07
N ASP A 279 -10.13 8.30 6.28
CA ASP A 279 -11.27 7.38 6.29
C ASP A 279 -11.31 6.56 5.00
N VAL A 280 -10.98 5.27 5.13
CA VAL A 280 -11.10 4.29 4.04
C VAL A 280 -12.23 3.32 4.39
N VAL A 281 -13.43 3.58 3.88
CA VAL A 281 -14.65 2.80 4.20
C VAL A 281 -14.47 1.28 4.01
N GLY A 282 -13.66 0.90 3.02
CA GLY A 282 -13.32 -0.47 2.66
C GLY A 282 -11.91 -0.85 3.09
N ASN A 283 -11.21 -1.60 2.25
CA ASN A 283 -9.90 -2.14 2.59
C ASN A 283 -8.78 -1.26 2.08
N ILE A 284 -7.67 -1.25 2.81
CA ILE A 284 -6.35 -0.91 2.30
C ILE A 284 -5.61 -2.21 1.98
N THR A 285 -5.15 -2.36 0.74
CA THR A 285 -4.39 -3.52 0.29
C THR A 285 -3.13 -3.09 -0.42
N VAL A 286 -1.98 -3.53 0.07
CA VAL A 286 -0.65 -3.25 -0.49
C VAL A 286 0.03 -4.57 -0.83
N LEU A 287 0.47 -4.71 -2.07
CA LEU A 287 1.10 -5.92 -2.57
C LEU A 287 2.47 -5.57 -3.13
N GLY A 288 3.52 -6.10 -2.53
CA GLY A 288 4.86 -6.20 -3.10
C GLY A 288 5.15 -7.62 -3.57
N THR A 289 6.38 -7.86 -4.01
CA THR A 289 6.84 -9.20 -4.39
C THR A 289 8.29 -9.45 -3.98
N THR A 290 9.23 -8.71 -4.56
CA THR A 290 10.65 -8.78 -4.22
C THR A 290 11.23 -7.39 -4.29
N GLY A 291 11.98 -7.01 -3.29
CA GLY A 291 12.72 -5.76 -3.22
C GLY A 291 12.38 -5.07 -1.90
N GLU A 292 12.93 -3.88 -1.68
CA GLU A 292 12.69 -3.16 -0.44
C GLU A 292 11.45 -2.27 -0.62
N ASP A 293 10.40 -2.55 0.15
CA ASP A 293 9.16 -1.78 0.13
C ASP A 293 9.02 -0.97 1.43
N ASN A 294 8.76 0.34 1.29
CA ASN A 294 8.38 1.20 2.41
C ASN A 294 6.90 1.58 2.31
N VAL A 295 6.13 1.30 3.35
CA VAL A 295 4.69 1.56 3.39
C VAL A 295 4.33 2.39 4.62
N GLN A 296 3.86 3.62 4.39
CA GLN A 296 3.32 4.47 5.44
C GLN A 296 1.81 4.66 5.26
N ILE A 297 1.05 4.31 6.30
CA ILE A 297 -0.41 4.52 6.39
C ILE A 297 -0.66 5.35 7.64
N SER A 298 -0.94 6.64 7.47
CA SER A 298 -1.02 7.56 8.61
C SER A 298 -2.16 8.58 8.50
N GLY A 299 -2.96 8.66 9.55
CA GLY A 299 -3.88 9.75 9.82
C GLY A 299 -3.46 10.45 11.11
N THR A 300 -2.89 11.66 11.04
CA THR A 300 -2.25 12.28 12.22
C THR A 300 -3.19 12.42 13.42
N THR A 301 -4.47 12.68 13.19
CA THR A 301 -5.52 12.64 14.22
C THR A 301 -6.31 11.34 14.21
N GLU A 302 -6.70 10.84 13.04
CA GLU A 302 -7.51 9.62 12.93
C GLU A 302 -7.19 8.82 11.66
N LEU A 303 -6.98 7.51 11.82
CA LEU A 303 -6.95 6.53 10.76
C LEU A 303 -8.11 5.54 10.97
N ALA A 304 -9.09 5.56 10.08
CA ALA A 304 -10.24 4.66 10.08
C ALA A 304 -10.26 3.80 8.81
N THR A 305 -10.35 2.47 8.96
CA THR A 305 -10.53 1.58 7.81
C THR A 305 -11.27 0.28 8.16
N ARG A 306 -11.74 -0.46 7.15
CA ARG A 306 -12.29 -1.80 7.37
C ARG A 306 -11.21 -2.83 7.64
N SER A 307 -10.11 -2.82 6.91
CA SER A 307 -9.01 -3.78 7.11
C SER A 307 -7.74 -3.31 6.42
N ILE A 308 -6.59 -3.69 6.97
CA ILE A 308 -5.29 -3.47 6.37
C ILE A 308 -4.70 -4.82 5.97
N THR A 309 -4.26 -4.96 4.73
CA THR A 309 -3.52 -6.13 4.25
C THR A 309 -2.29 -5.67 3.49
N ALA A 310 -1.11 -6.07 3.94
CA ALA A 310 0.14 -5.80 3.27
C ALA A 310 0.92 -7.12 3.10
N ASN A 311 1.29 -7.44 1.87
CA ASN A 311 2.15 -8.59 1.56
C ASN A 311 3.28 -8.08 0.67
N LEU A 312 4.43 -7.77 1.27
CA LEU A 312 5.54 -7.08 0.60
C LEU A 312 6.56 -8.06 0.00
N GLY A 313 6.51 -9.32 0.45
CA GLY A 313 7.30 -10.39 -0.13
C GLY A 313 8.71 -10.42 0.43
N ALA A 314 9.73 -10.50 -0.41
CA ALA A 314 11.12 -10.74 0.00
C ALA A 314 11.99 -9.47 -0.07
N ASN A 315 13.12 -9.51 0.64
CA ASN A 315 14.02 -8.42 1.04
C ASN A 315 13.45 -7.60 2.20
N ASP A 316 14.15 -6.54 2.59
CA ASP A 316 13.88 -5.77 3.79
C ASP A 316 12.68 -4.85 3.54
N ASN A 317 11.63 -4.95 4.35
CA ASN A 317 10.43 -4.13 4.20
C ASN A 317 10.10 -3.36 5.47
N GLU A 318 9.54 -2.17 5.30
CA GLU A 318 9.10 -1.33 6.42
C GLU A 318 7.61 -1.01 6.26
N ILE A 319 6.85 -1.20 7.33
CA ILE A 319 5.44 -0.79 7.39
C ILE A 319 5.23 0.05 8.65
N LEU A 320 4.74 1.26 8.46
CA LEU A 320 4.27 2.13 9.52
C LEU A 320 2.75 2.34 9.40
N VAL A 321 2.00 1.93 10.42
CA VAL A 321 0.58 2.25 10.60
C VAL A 321 0.46 3.18 11.80
N ASP A 322 0.10 4.44 11.58
CA ASP A 322 0.19 5.48 12.61
C ASP A 322 -1.02 6.43 12.66
N GLY A 323 -1.21 7.05 13.81
CA GLY A 323 -2.26 8.04 14.05
C GLY A 323 -2.58 8.20 15.53
N ALA A 324 -3.17 9.32 15.93
CA ALA A 324 -3.59 9.50 17.32
C ALA A 324 -4.77 8.56 17.70
N VAL A 325 -5.62 8.21 16.73
CA VAL A 325 -6.64 7.16 16.88
C VAL A 325 -6.59 6.27 15.64
N ILE A 326 -6.36 4.97 15.83
CA ILE A 326 -6.33 3.96 14.78
C ILE A 326 -7.51 3.00 14.97
N THR A 327 -8.50 3.09 14.09
CA THR A 327 -9.68 2.21 14.08
C THR A 327 -9.69 1.30 12.86
N VAL A 328 -9.52 0.00 13.09
CA VAL A 328 -9.66 -1.05 12.07
C VAL A 328 -10.89 -1.91 12.37
N ASN A 329 -11.96 -1.69 11.61
CA ASN A 329 -13.25 -2.40 11.72
C ASN A 329 -13.23 -3.86 11.22
N GLY A 330 -12.04 -4.45 11.14
CA GLY A 330 -11.78 -5.80 10.67
C GLY A 330 -10.40 -6.23 11.15
N SER A 331 -9.59 -6.81 10.26
CA SER A 331 -8.28 -7.37 10.64
C SER A 331 -7.12 -6.57 10.04
N ILE A 332 -5.96 -6.70 10.68
CA ILE A 332 -4.66 -6.31 10.14
C ILE A 332 -3.92 -7.59 9.77
N SER A 333 -3.42 -7.68 8.53
CA SER A 333 -2.63 -8.82 8.05
C SER A 333 -1.37 -8.31 7.37
N LEU A 334 -0.21 -8.51 7.98
CA LEU A 334 1.09 -8.05 7.46
C LEU A 334 1.97 -9.27 7.16
N THR A 335 2.65 -9.26 6.02
CA THR A 335 3.50 -10.37 5.58
C THR A 335 4.77 -9.85 4.94
N GLY A 336 5.87 -10.04 5.66
CA GLY A 336 7.24 -10.15 5.17
C GLY A 336 7.60 -11.63 4.99
N THR A 337 8.61 -11.94 4.19
CA THR A 337 8.97 -13.34 3.89
C THR A 337 10.42 -13.66 4.16
N SER A 338 11.36 -12.83 3.72
CA SER A 338 12.78 -13.02 4.00
C SER A 338 13.46 -11.68 3.87
N GLY A 339 14.38 -11.32 4.75
CA GLY A 339 14.92 -9.96 4.84
C GLY A 339 14.82 -9.46 6.27
N GLU A 340 15.23 -8.24 6.54
CA GLU A 340 14.93 -7.53 7.79
C GLU A 340 13.59 -6.80 7.62
N ASP A 341 12.49 -7.42 8.08
CA ASP A 341 11.14 -6.84 8.00
C ASP A 341 10.80 -6.09 9.31
N LEU A 342 10.42 -4.81 9.23
CA LEU A 342 10.04 -3.96 10.38
C LEU A 342 8.59 -3.46 10.24
N PHE A 343 7.72 -3.90 11.15
CA PHE A 343 6.32 -3.47 11.20
C PHE A 343 6.00 -2.71 12.49
N ASP A 344 5.63 -1.45 12.35
CA ASP A 344 5.27 -0.56 13.45
C ASP A 344 3.77 -0.19 13.37
N ILE A 345 3.06 -0.36 14.48
CA ILE A 345 1.64 -0.03 14.63
C ILE A 345 1.49 0.83 15.88
N GLY A 346 1.01 2.07 15.70
CA GLY A 346 0.75 3.02 16.80
C GLY A 346 2.03 3.61 17.41
N SER A 347 2.99 4.03 16.60
CA SER A 347 4.31 4.49 17.06
C SER A 347 4.30 5.68 18.06
N GLY A 348 3.16 6.37 18.23
CA GLY A 348 2.96 7.42 19.23
C GLY A 348 2.51 6.89 20.59
N ALA A 349 3.16 7.34 21.67
CA ALA A 349 2.79 7.01 23.07
C ALA A 349 1.38 7.48 23.51
N THR A 350 0.66 8.20 22.63
CA THR A 350 -0.69 8.73 22.86
C THR A 350 -1.70 8.19 21.84
N ALA A 351 -1.35 7.14 21.09
CA ALA A 351 -2.23 6.57 20.08
C ALA A 351 -3.23 5.61 20.73
N ASP A 352 -4.50 5.65 20.32
CA ASP A 352 -5.47 4.60 20.66
C ASP A 352 -5.57 3.61 19.49
N LEU A 353 -5.37 2.32 19.75
CA LEU A 353 -5.48 1.26 18.73
C LEU A 353 -6.70 0.38 18.98
N LEU A 354 -7.69 0.44 18.09
CA LEU A 354 -8.84 -0.45 18.08
C LEU A 354 -8.86 -1.33 16.82
N VAL A 355 -8.69 -2.63 16.99
CA VAL A 355 -8.85 -3.65 15.94
C VAL A 355 -9.98 -4.59 16.31
N THR A 356 -11.10 -4.53 15.58
CA THR A 356 -12.29 -5.35 15.89
C THR A 356 -12.14 -6.82 15.49
N GLY A 357 -11.17 -7.14 14.63
CA GLY A 357 -10.80 -8.48 14.20
C GLY A 357 -9.45 -8.91 14.77
N SER A 358 -8.67 -9.67 13.98
CA SER A 358 -7.37 -10.19 14.39
C SER A 358 -6.22 -9.35 13.85
N VAL A 359 -5.07 -9.42 14.49
CA VAL A 359 -3.79 -8.93 13.97
C VAL A 359 -2.93 -10.16 13.67
N VAL A 360 -2.64 -10.38 12.39
CA VAL A 360 -1.83 -11.50 11.91
C VAL A 360 -0.59 -10.96 11.24
N VAL A 361 0.57 -11.30 11.78
CA VAL A 361 1.87 -10.84 11.29
C VAL A 361 2.71 -12.07 10.97
N ASN A 362 3.22 -12.12 9.75
CA ASN A 362 4.26 -13.06 9.35
C ASN A 362 5.49 -12.24 8.96
N LEU A 363 6.56 -12.32 9.73
CA LEU A 363 7.81 -11.62 9.45
C LEU A 363 8.77 -12.46 8.61
N GLY A 364 8.54 -13.78 8.49
CA GLY A 364 9.41 -14.64 7.68
C GLY A 364 10.83 -14.81 8.24
N ASP A 365 11.80 -15.17 7.38
CA ASP A 365 13.20 -15.40 7.77
C ASP A 365 13.99 -14.07 7.81
N GLY A 366 14.33 -13.62 9.03
CA GLY A 366 15.19 -12.48 9.33
C GLY A 366 16.66 -12.66 8.94
N ALA A 367 17.39 -11.56 8.83
CA ALA A 367 18.86 -11.60 8.78
C ALA A 367 19.44 -11.97 10.16
N LEU A 368 20.63 -12.60 10.16
CA LEU A 368 21.22 -13.19 11.37
C LEU A 368 21.56 -12.21 12.51
N ALA A 369 21.63 -10.89 12.25
CA ALA A 369 22.14 -9.92 13.23
C ALA A 369 21.10 -8.91 13.76
N ASN A 370 20.16 -8.45 12.93
CA ASN A 370 19.11 -7.51 13.36
C ASN A 370 17.68 -8.05 13.16
N GLY A 371 17.54 -9.29 12.65
CA GLY A 371 16.29 -10.02 12.40
C GLY A 371 15.10 -9.17 11.97
N ASN A 372 13.89 -9.58 12.35
CA ASN A 372 12.68 -8.83 12.07
C ASN A 372 12.18 -8.07 13.30
N GLY A 373 11.39 -7.03 13.08
CA GLY A 373 10.77 -6.21 14.11
C GLY A 373 9.25 -6.16 13.99
N LEU A 374 8.55 -6.30 15.11
CA LEU A 374 7.16 -5.90 15.26
C LEU A 374 7.02 -5.01 16.51
N ASN A 375 6.61 -3.77 16.34
CA ASN A 375 6.26 -2.89 17.45
C ASN A 375 4.78 -2.53 17.38
N ILE A 376 3.99 -3.00 18.35
CA ILE A 376 2.63 -2.52 18.59
C ILE A 376 2.68 -1.68 19.86
N THR A 377 2.67 -0.37 19.70
CA THR A 377 2.69 0.59 20.81
C THR A 377 1.44 1.44 20.78
N ALA A 378 0.92 1.86 21.92
CA ALA A 378 -0.20 2.80 22.02
C ALA A 378 -0.41 3.23 23.47
N GLU A 379 -1.27 4.22 23.70
CA GLU A 379 -1.88 4.47 25.01
C GLU A 379 -2.77 3.29 25.38
N ASP A 380 -3.80 3.04 24.57
CA ASP A 380 -4.70 1.89 24.70
C ASP A 380 -4.62 0.96 23.49
N ILE A 381 -4.45 -0.34 23.72
CA ILE A 381 -4.46 -1.37 22.67
C ILE A 381 -5.66 -2.29 22.90
N GLN A 382 -6.63 -2.24 21.98
CA GLN A 382 -7.77 -3.16 21.95
C GLN A 382 -7.77 -4.00 20.67
N ILE A 383 -7.55 -5.31 20.79
CA ILE A 383 -7.65 -6.28 19.70
C ILE A 383 -8.69 -7.33 20.07
N ASN A 384 -9.90 -7.21 19.51
CA ASN A 384 -11.02 -8.10 19.84
C ASN A 384 -10.82 -9.55 19.31
N GLY A 385 -9.85 -9.76 18.43
CA GLY A 385 -9.43 -11.06 17.89
C GLY A 385 -8.05 -11.51 18.39
N LEU A 386 -7.47 -12.51 17.71
CA LEU A 386 -6.16 -13.04 18.06
C LEU A 386 -5.06 -12.10 17.56
N LEU A 387 -4.02 -11.89 18.38
CA LEU A 387 -2.71 -11.45 17.91
C LEU A 387 -1.86 -12.69 17.61
N SER A 388 -1.51 -12.90 16.34
CA SER A 388 -0.67 -14.02 15.90
C SER A 388 0.55 -13.48 15.18
N VAL A 389 1.74 -13.81 15.69
CA VAL A 389 3.02 -13.44 15.09
C VAL A 389 3.82 -14.69 14.79
N VAL A 390 4.30 -14.80 13.57
CA VAL A 390 5.24 -15.84 13.14
C VAL A 390 6.45 -15.16 12.55
N SER A 391 7.63 -15.48 13.05
CA SER A 391 8.91 -15.20 12.40
C SER A 391 9.72 -16.50 12.26
N GLY A 392 10.86 -16.40 11.60
CA GLY A 392 11.61 -17.50 11.04
C GLY A 392 12.97 -17.66 11.67
N LYS A 393 14.05 -17.41 10.92
CA LYS A 393 15.41 -17.35 11.48
C LYS A 393 15.82 -15.91 11.74
N GLY A 394 16.90 -15.70 12.49
CA GLY A 394 17.40 -14.37 12.82
C GLY A 394 16.92 -13.95 14.21
N GLY A 395 17.55 -12.93 14.80
CA GLY A 395 17.14 -12.44 16.12
C GLY A 395 15.96 -11.48 15.98
N ASP A 396 14.76 -11.94 16.31
CA ASP A 396 13.53 -11.17 16.11
C ASP A 396 13.16 -10.34 17.34
N ASN A 397 12.64 -9.13 17.13
CA ASN A 397 12.17 -8.24 18.21
C ASN A 397 10.66 -8.01 18.11
N ILE A 398 9.90 -8.53 19.05
CA ILE A 398 8.46 -8.37 19.14
C ILE A 398 8.10 -7.58 20.40
N THR A 399 7.57 -6.38 20.22
CA THR A 399 7.08 -5.54 21.31
C THR A 399 5.58 -5.31 21.18
N VAL A 400 4.83 -5.56 22.25
CA VAL A 400 3.42 -5.19 22.42
C VAL A 400 3.32 -4.41 23.73
N ASN A 401 3.16 -3.10 23.64
CA ASN A 401 3.25 -2.21 24.79
C ASN A 401 2.11 -1.18 24.78
N ALA A 402 1.16 -1.34 25.69
CA ALA A 402 0.17 -0.31 26.00
C ALA A 402 0.63 0.50 27.21
N THR A 403 0.58 1.83 27.15
CA THR A 403 0.95 2.66 28.31
C THR A 403 -0.17 2.80 29.35
N THR A 404 -1.41 2.50 28.96
CA THR A 404 -2.59 2.47 29.83
C THR A 404 -3.23 1.09 29.76
N GLU A 405 -4.14 0.81 28.81
CA GLU A 405 -4.89 -0.46 28.75
C GLU A 405 -4.43 -1.38 27.60
N LEU A 406 -4.32 -2.68 27.87
CA LEU A 406 -4.09 -3.71 26.86
C LEU A 406 -5.25 -4.72 26.94
N ASP A 407 -6.14 -4.80 25.96
CA ASP A 407 -7.21 -5.82 25.86
C ASP A 407 -7.08 -6.59 24.54
N ILE A 408 -6.58 -7.83 24.61
CA ILE A 408 -6.41 -8.71 23.46
C ILE A 408 -7.13 -10.04 23.73
N LEU A 409 -7.87 -10.57 22.75
CA LEU A 409 -8.54 -11.87 22.95
C LEU A 409 -7.54 -12.99 23.26
N GLY A 410 -6.42 -13.07 22.54
CA GLY A 410 -5.35 -14.04 22.81
C GLY A 410 -4.09 -13.70 22.04
N ILE A 411 -2.95 -14.24 22.48
CA ILE A 411 -1.64 -13.98 21.87
C ILE A 411 -0.97 -15.31 21.52
N THR A 412 -0.45 -15.43 20.30
CA THR A 412 0.39 -16.54 19.85
C THR A 412 1.62 -15.98 19.13
N LEU A 413 2.80 -16.19 19.69
CA LEU A 413 4.09 -15.77 19.15
C LEU A 413 4.95 -17.00 18.85
N ASN A 414 5.52 -17.07 17.65
CA ASN A 414 6.42 -18.14 17.24
C ASN A 414 7.62 -17.53 16.49
N THR A 415 8.76 -17.34 17.15
CA THR A 415 9.89 -16.59 16.59
C THR A 415 10.96 -17.42 15.88
N GLY A 416 11.02 -18.72 16.14
CA GLY A 416 11.74 -19.66 15.28
C GLY A 416 13.19 -19.94 15.70
N ALA A 417 14.21 -19.33 15.13
CA ALA A 417 15.59 -19.58 15.54
C ALA A 417 16.49 -18.35 15.41
N GLY A 418 17.07 -17.92 16.51
CA GLY A 418 17.91 -16.75 16.65
C GLY A 418 17.85 -16.27 18.09
N ASP A 419 18.55 -15.20 18.41
CA ASP A 419 18.46 -14.61 19.75
C ASP A 419 17.26 -13.64 19.75
N ASP A 420 16.09 -14.11 20.19
CA ASP A 420 14.84 -13.37 20.09
C ASP A 420 14.55 -12.50 21.32
N ALA A 421 13.91 -11.35 21.12
CA ALA A 421 13.44 -10.46 22.17
C ALA A 421 11.93 -10.27 22.08
N ILE A 422 11.20 -10.70 23.10
CA ILE A 422 9.75 -10.59 23.19
C ILE A 422 9.37 -9.77 24.42
N THR A 423 8.66 -8.66 24.22
CA THR A 423 8.17 -7.79 25.29
C THR A 423 6.66 -7.61 25.18
N ILE A 424 5.93 -7.96 26.24
CA ILE A 424 4.47 -7.75 26.34
C ILE A 424 4.19 -7.01 27.64
N THR A 425 3.78 -5.76 27.55
CA THR A 425 3.57 -4.89 28.71
C THR A 425 2.27 -4.11 28.62
N SER A 426 1.65 -3.87 29.78
CA SER A 426 0.61 -2.86 29.94
C SER A 426 0.92 -1.96 31.12
N GLY A 427 0.66 -0.66 30.98
CA GLY A 427 0.96 0.33 32.02
C GLY A 427 -0.08 0.43 33.13
N GLU A 428 -1.27 -0.16 32.98
CA GLU A 428 -2.20 -0.28 34.10
C GLU A 428 -1.65 -1.20 35.21
N ASP A 429 -1.67 -0.67 36.44
CA ASP A 429 -1.48 -1.44 37.65
C ASP A 429 -2.59 -2.50 37.76
N VAL A 430 -2.24 -3.78 37.55
CA VAL A 430 -3.12 -4.96 37.69
C VAL A 430 -3.70 -5.14 39.12
N SER A 431 -3.39 -4.23 40.03
CA SER A 431 -3.79 -4.23 41.44
C SER A 431 -5.30 -4.05 41.66
N VAL A 432 -6.06 -3.55 40.68
CA VAL A 432 -7.50 -3.31 40.86
C VAL A 432 -8.31 -4.57 40.57
N VAL A 433 -8.74 -5.27 41.63
CA VAL A 433 -9.73 -6.35 41.58
C VAL A 433 -11.02 -5.84 40.92
N GLY A 434 -11.17 -6.09 39.61
CA GLY A 434 -12.27 -5.58 38.80
C GLY A 434 -11.86 -5.12 37.39
N ALA A 435 -10.56 -4.97 37.12
CA ALA A 435 -10.05 -4.72 35.77
C ALA A 435 -10.51 -5.80 34.79
N THR A 436 -10.89 -5.37 33.60
CA THR A 436 -11.16 -6.24 32.44
C THR A 436 -9.91 -7.05 32.12
N PRO A 437 -10.04 -8.31 31.65
CA PRO A 437 -8.87 -9.15 31.41
C PRO A 437 -8.04 -8.60 30.26
N ASN A 438 -6.76 -8.33 30.50
CA ASN A 438 -5.87 -7.83 29.45
C ASN A 438 -5.62 -8.84 28.32
N ILE A 439 -5.66 -10.14 28.65
CA ILE A 439 -5.65 -11.24 27.68
C ILE A 439 -6.83 -12.19 27.97
N GLY A 440 -7.85 -12.14 27.09
CA GLY A 440 -9.13 -12.83 27.27
C GLY A 440 -9.08 -14.37 27.19
N ALA A 441 -8.06 -14.91 26.52
CA ALA A 441 -7.83 -16.33 26.26
C ALA A 441 -6.36 -16.69 26.55
N ASN A 442 -5.73 -17.49 25.69
CA ASN A 442 -4.39 -18.03 25.94
C ASN A 442 -3.28 -17.04 25.55
N LEU A 443 -2.14 -17.15 26.24
CA LEU A 443 -0.86 -16.56 25.88
C LEU A 443 0.10 -17.70 25.52
N THR A 444 0.52 -17.81 24.27
CA THR A 444 1.43 -18.88 23.78
C THR A 444 2.66 -18.26 23.15
N ILE A 445 3.84 -18.64 23.61
CA ILE A 445 5.13 -18.19 23.10
C ILE A 445 5.99 -19.42 22.76
N ALA A 446 6.62 -19.41 21.59
CA ALA A 446 7.62 -20.38 21.19
C ALA A 446 8.78 -19.65 20.50
N SER A 447 9.97 -19.61 21.12
CA SER A 447 11.11 -18.87 20.58
C SER A 447 12.11 -19.73 19.81
N GLY A 448 12.21 -21.00 20.16
CA GLY A 448 12.97 -21.99 19.39
C GLY A 448 14.46 -21.96 19.73
N ALA A 449 15.38 -21.95 18.76
CA ALA A 449 16.81 -22.13 19.09
C ALA A 449 17.57 -20.80 19.10
N GLY A 450 18.20 -20.44 20.22
CA GLY A 450 19.01 -19.24 20.40
C GLY A 450 18.94 -18.73 21.83
N GLY A 451 19.59 -17.61 22.12
CA GLY A 451 19.51 -16.97 23.43
C GLY A 451 18.32 -16.02 23.50
N ASP A 452 17.17 -16.50 23.96
CA ASP A 452 15.93 -15.71 23.91
C ASP A 452 15.67 -14.93 25.19
N THR A 453 15.08 -13.74 25.07
CA THR A 453 14.61 -12.93 26.19
C THR A 453 13.12 -12.67 26.06
N ILE A 454 12.35 -13.13 27.05
CA ILE A 454 10.90 -12.89 27.15
C ILE A 454 10.63 -12.01 28.37
N THR A 455 9.96 -10.89 28.18
CA THR A 455 9.51 -10.01 29.26
C THR A 455 8.00 -9.86 29.19
N VAL A 456 7.32 -10.22 30.29
CA VAL A 456 5.89 -10.01 30.47
C VAL A 456 5.65 -9.21 31.74
N ALA A 457 5.00 -8.05 31.63
CA ALA A 457 4.72 -7.20 32.77
C ALA A 457 3.33 -6.59 32.77
N GLY A 458 2.72 -6.47 33.94
CA GLY A 458 1.41 -5.83 34.07
C GLY A 458 0.26 -6.63 33.45
N LEU A 459 0.39 -7.95 33.22
CA LEU A 459 -0.60 -8.69 32.46
C LEU A 459 -1.65 -9.37 33.33
N PHE A 460 -2.91 -9.36 32.88
CA PHE A 460 -3.95 -10.26 33.37
C PHE A 460 -4.31 -11.30 32.31
N VAL A 461 -3.92 -12.56 32.51
CA VAL A 461 -4.18 -13.65 31.55
C VAL A 461 -5.27 -14.59 32.06
N LYS A 462 -6.39 -14.66 31.33
CA LYS A 462 -7.54 -15.51 31.71
C LYS A 462 -7.35 -16.98 31.35
N GLY A 463 -6.81 -17.25 30.15
CA GLY A 463 -6.57 -18.59 29.64
C GLY A 463 -5.25 -19.19 30.13
N ALA A 464 -4.79 -20.23 29.45
CA ALA A 464 -3.51 -20.86 29.74
C ALA A 464 -2.35 -20.01 29.19
N THR A 465 -1.23 -20.03 29.90
CA THR A 465 0.04 -19.44 29.46
C THR A 465 1.03 -20.56 29.19
N SER A 466 1.68 -20.55 28.03
CA SER A 466 2.78 -21.47 27.73
C SER A 466 3.94 -20.75 27.04
N ALA A 467 5.15 -21.00 27.50
CA ALA A 467 6.40 -20.57 26.86
C ALA A 467 7.31 -21.78 26.57
N ASN A 468 7.66 -21.98 25.31
CA ASN A 468 8.60 -23.02 24.87
C ASN A 468 9.87 -22.34 24.32
N LEU A 469 10.95 -22.37 25.10
CA LEU A 469 12.15 -21.56 24.86
C LEU A 469 13.21 -22.24 23.96
N GLY A 470 12.97 -23.51 23.58
CA GLY A 470 13.91 -24.32 22.81
C GLY A 470 15.34 -24.37 23.39
N ASP A 471 16.37 -24.47 22.54
CA ASP A 471 17.78 -24.64 22.94
C ASP A 471 18.47 -23.26 23.01
N GLY A 472 19.35 -23.03 23.99
CA GLY A 472 20.15 -21.81 24.13
C GLY A 472 20.07 -21.21 25.54
N VAL A 473 20.61 -20.01 25.75
CA VAL A 473 20.59 -19.34 27.06
C VAL A 473 19.38 -18.43 27.12
N ASN A 474 18.29 -18.89 27.74
CA ASN A 474 17.04 -18.15 27.72
C ASN A 474 16.81 -17.37 29.02
N VAL A 475 16.16 -16.23 28.92
CA VAL A 475 15.76 -15.38 30.05
C VAL A 475 14.27 -15.10 29.98
N VAL A 476 13.53 -15.43 31.03
CA VAL A 476 12.11 -15.11 31.18
C VAL A 476 11.92 -14.19 32.37
N ASN A 477 11.42 -12.98 32.15
CA ASN A 477 11.11 -12.00 33.18
C ASN A 477 9.59 -11.84 33.27
N VAL A 478 9.05 -12.03 34.48
CA VAL A 478 7.63 -11.87 34.80
C VAL A 478 7.49 -10.86 35.94
N ASP A 479 6.68 -9.83 35.73
CA ASP A 479 6.45 -8.79 36.76
C ASP A 479 4.98 -8.35 36.80
N SER A 480 4.48 -8.03 37.99
CA SER A 480 3.23 -7.35 38.24
C SER A 480 2.02 -7.96 37.52
N SER A 481 1.96 -9.29 37.43
CA SER A 481 1.03 -10.02 36.56
C SER A 481 0.09 -10.98 37.30
N ILE A 482 -1.09 -11.25 36.75
CA ILE A 482 -2.05 -12.24 37.26
C ILE A 482 -2.34 -13.28 36.19
N PHE A 483 -2.00 -14.55 36.48
CA PHE A 483 -2.27 -15.69 35.62
C PHE A 483 -3.39 -16.55 36.20
N ARG A 484 -4.55 -16.61 35.53
CA ARG A 484 -5.69 -17.41 35.97
C ARG A 484 -5.65 -18.86 35.51
N GLY A 485 -5.26 -19.10 34.27
CA GLY A 485 -5.10 -20.46 33.75
C GLY A 485 -3.79 -21.11 34.18
N ALA A 486 -3.58 -22.33 33.69
CA ALA A 486 -2.31 -23.02 33.93
C ALA A 486 -1.16 -22.28 33.23
N VAL A 487 0.01 -22.27 33.88
CA VAL A 487 1.25 -21.70 33.36
C VAL A 487 2.26 -22.81 33.14
N ALA A 488 2.79 -22.92 31.93
CA ALA A 488 3.83 -23.87 31.58
C ALA A 488 5.04 -23.15 30.96
N VAL A 489 6.23 -23.35 31.52
CA VAL A 489 7.49 -22.90 30.93
C VAL A 489 8.35 -24.13 30.68
N ALA A 490 8.82 -24.30 29.45
CA ALA A 490 9.68 -25.40 29.07
C ALA A 490 10.85 -24.87 28.23
N SER A 491 12.06 -25.22 28.63
CA SER A 491 13.27 -25.04 27.82
C SER A 491 13.88 -26.40 27.43
N LEU A 492 14.86 -26.36 26.54
CA LEU A 492 15.66 -27.51 26.13
C LEU A 492 17.07 -27.36 26.72
N ASN A 493 18.14 -27.49 25.93
CA ASN A 493 19.49 -27.42 26.48
C ASN A 493 19.98 -25.96 26.55
N GLY A 494 20.69 -25.59 27.61
CA GLY A 494 21.33 -24.29 27.77
C GLY A 494 21.21 -23.81 29.22
N VAL A 495 21.77 -22.63 29.53
CA VAL A 495 21.70 -22.07 30.89
C VAL A 495 20.54 -21.11 30.93
N ASP A 496 19.41 -21.54 31.49
CA ASP A 496 18.19 -20.77 31.47
C ASP A 496 17.98 -20.01 32.78
N THR A 497 17.35 -18.84 32.70
CA THR A 497 17.00 -18.01 33.85
C THR A 497 15.53 -17.61 33.80
N ILE A 498 14.78 -17.93 34.86
CA ILE A 498 13.40 -17.48 35.03
C ILE A 498 13.34 -16.56 36.25
N ASN A 499 13.05 -15.28 36.02
CA ASN A 499 12.91 -14.25 37.02
C ASN A 499 11.43 -13.89 37.19
N VAL A 500 10.92 -13.99 38.40
CA VAL A 500 9.56 -13.56 38.75
C VAL A 500 9.66 -12.53 39.85
N GLU A 501 9.15 -11.31 39.63
CA GLU A 501 9.17 -10.21 40.60
C GLU A 501 10.58 -9.76 41.00
N GLU A 502 11.43 -9.50 40.01
CA GLU A 502 12.75 -8.88 40.21
C GLU A 502 12.80 -7.38 39.86
N GLY A 503 11.72 -6.82 39.29
CA GLY A 503 11.67 -5.46 38.74
C GLY A 503 11.29 -4.34 39.72
N GLY A 504 10.74 -4.64 40.91
CA GLY A 504 10.60 -3.67 42.00
C GLY A 504 9.45 -2.67 41.88
N LEU A 505 8.38 -2.96 41.12
CA LEU A 505 7.20 -2.08 41.01
C LEU A 505 6.28 -2.16 42.24
N GLY A 506 6.47 -3.11 43.15
CA GLY A 506 5.70 -3.25 44.39
C GLY A 506 4.33 -3.91 44.24
N ILE A 507 3.96 -4.33 43.03
CA ILE A 507 2.76 -5.14 42.77
C ILE A 507 3.20 -6.56 42.49
N GLY A 508 2.81 -7.47 43.36
CA GLY A 508 3.19 -8.86 43.23
C GLY A 508 2.52 -9.63 42.08
N THR A 509 3.24 -10.61 41.52
CA THR A 509 2.69 -11.57 40.56
C THR A 509 1.90 -12.67 41.26
N THR A 510 0.71 -13.00 40.74
CA THR A 510 -0.17 -14.06 41.24
C THR A 510 -0.45 -15.14 40.20
N PHE A 511 -0.19 -16.40 40.57
CA PHE A 511 -0.52 -17.59 39.79
C PHE A 511 -1.70 -18.35 40.44
N ASN A 512 -2.85 -18.34 39.78
CA ASN A 512 -4.06 -19.04 40.25
C ASN A 512 -4.23 -20.44 39.64
N GLY A 513 -3.64 -20.70 38.48
CA GLY A 513 -3.59 -22.03 37.87
C GLY A 513 -2.36 -22.83 38.27
N VAL A 514 -2.32 -24.09 37.83
CA VAL A 514 -1.14 -24.95 38.02
C VAL A 514 0.06 -24.33 37.30
N VAL A 515 1.21 -24.27 37.98
CA VAL A 515 2.47 -23.83 37.39
C VAL A 515 3.38 -25.04 37.18
N SER A 516 3.90 -25.19 35.97
CA SER A 516 4.90 -26.21 35.62
C SER A 516 6.10 -25.61 34.92
N VAL A 517 7.29 -25.85 35.45
CA VAL A 517 8.57 -25.43 34.88
C VAL A 517 9.41 -26.67 34.60
N SER A 518 9.97 -26.78 33.39
CA SER A 518 10.83 -27.89 32.97
C SER A 518 12.06 -27.36 32.23
N LEU A 519 13.25 -27.48 32.84
CA LEU A 519 14.48 -26.81 32.37
C LEU A 519 15.49 -27.71 31.63
N ALA A 520 15.11 -28.96 31.36
CA ALA A 520 15.87 -29.90 30.52
C ALA A 520 17.37 -30.05 30.86
N GLY A 521 18.32 -29.36 30.22
CA GLY A 521 19.74 -29.63 30.43
C GLY A 521 20.61 -28.37 30.47
N GLY A 522 21.32 -28.14 31.56
CA GLY A 522 22.07 -26.92 31.82
C GLY A 522 22.17 -26.66 33.32
N ASP A 523 22.82 -25.57 33.71
CA ASP A 523 22.84 -25.14 35.11
C ASP A 523 21.82 -24.01 35.26
N ASP A 524 20.55 -24.35 35.49
CA ASP A 524 19.44 -23.41 35.35
C ASP A 524 19.08 -22.69 36.65
N VAL A 525 18.50 -21.49 36.53
CA VAL A 525 18.14 -20.66 37.68
C VAL A 525 16.68 -20.21 37.60
N VAL A 526 15.93 -20.43 38.69
CA VAL A 526 14.60 -19.86 38.89
C VAL A 526 14.63 -18.94 40.10
N ASN A 527 14.50 -17.64 39.88
CA ASN A 527 14.43 -16.63 40.93
C ASN A 527 12.99 -16.19 41.16
N LEU A 528 12.53 -16.28 42.40
CA LEU A 528 11.18 -15.92 42.82
C LEU A 528 11.23 -14.83 43.90
N GLY A 529 10.81 -13.64 43.53
CA GLY A 529 10.62 -12.48 44.39
C GLY A 529 11.90 -11.84 44.89
N THR A 530 11.89 -10.52 45.00
CA THR A 530 12.89 -9.74 45.72
C THR A 530 12.31 -9.13 47.00
N ALA A 531 13.15 -8.48 47.81
CA ALA A 531 12.71 -7.85 49.05
C ALA A 531 11.81 -6.63 48.75
N GLY A 532 10.48 -6.82 48.79
CA GLY A 532 9.50 -5.76 48.56
C GLY A 532 8.34 -6.19 47.67
N ASP A 533 8.58 -7.19 46.83
CA ASP A 533 7.59 -7.75 45.90
C ASP A 533 7.06 -9.11 46.41
N VAL A 534 5.87 -9.51 45.95
CA VAL A 534 5.19 -10.72 46.43
C VAL A 534 4.91 -11.66 45.26
N VAL A 535 5.35 -12.90 45.35
CA VAL A 535 4.94 -13.95 44.39
C VAL A 535 3.95 -14.88 45.06
N VAL A 536 2.71 -14.96 44.56
CA VAL A 536 1.68 -15.81 45.16
C VAL A 536 1.32 -16.98 44.25
N PHE A 537 1.48 -18.21 44.74
CA PHE A 537 1.04 -19.42 44.06
C PHE A 537 -0.17 -20.03 44.77
N ASN A 538 -1.37 -19.83 44.21
CA ASN A 538 -2.63 -20.33 44.77
C ASN A 538 -2.96 -21.78 44.36
N SER A 539 -2.09 -22.42 43.57
CA SER A 539 -2.28 -23.78 43.06
C SER A 539 -0.98 -24.59 43.14
N ARG A 540 -0.99 -25.80 42.58
CA ARG A 540 0.17 -26.68 42.54
C ARG A 540 1.29 -26.08 41.69
N VAL A 541 2.51 -26.10 42.23
CA VAL A 541 3.75 -25.77 41.51
C VAL A 541 4.57 -27.04 41.31
N VAL A 542 5.06 -27.26 40.09
CA VAL A 542 5.98 -28.34 39.72
C VAL A 542 7.18 -27.73 39.02
N VAL A 543 8.38 -27.99 39.53
CA VAL A 543 9.64 -27.56 38.91
C VAL A 543 10.53 -28.78 38.71
N ASN A 544 11.00 -28.96 37.49
CA ASN A 544 11.96 -29.99 37.12
C ASN A 544 13.18 -29.30 36.49
N GLY A 545 14.29 -29.23 37.21
CA GLY A 545 15.54 -28.65 36.69
C GLY A 545 16.06 -29.47 35.52
N GLY A 546 16.15 -30.79 35.72
CA GLY A 546 16.54 -31.72 34.67
C GLY A 546 17.97 -32.20 34.90
N ALA A 547 18.88 -31.93 33.97
CA ALA A 547 20.26 -32.38 34.03
C ALA A 547 21.22 -31.18 34.16
N GLY A 548 21.85 -31.06 35.33
CA GLY A 548 22.89 -30.08 35.64
C GLY A 548 22.75 -29.62 37.09
N ASP A 549 23.41 -28.52 37.44
CA ASP A 549 23.35 -27.95 38.79
C ASP A 549 22.30 -26.83 38.85
N ASP A 550 21.03 -27.23 39.01
CA ASP A 550 19.88 -26.31 38.95
C ASP A 550 19.53 -25.69 40.32
N GLU A 551 19.17 -24.40 40.32
CA GLU A 551 18.81 -23.62 41.50
C GLU A 551 17.41 -23.00 41.43
N LEU A 552 16.65 -23.13 42.52
CA LEU A 552 15.41 -22.38 42.78
C LEU A 552 15.64 -21.46 43.98
N ASN A 553 15.75 -20.16 43.73
CA ASN A 553 15.94 -19.13 44.73
C ASN A 553 14.60 -18.48 45.08
N ALA A 554 14.10 -18.69 46.30
CA ALA A 554 12.85 -18.08 46.76
C ALA A 554 13.14 -17.05 47.86
N GLY A 555 12.85 -15.78 47.57
CA GLY A 555 12.99 -14.67 48.51
C GLY A 555 11.86 -14.58 49.54
N ALA A 556 11.98 -13.62 50.46
CA ALA A 556 11.06 -13.41 51.59
C ALA A 556 9.59 -13.08 51.22
N GLY A 557 9.29 -12.80 49.94
CA GLY A 557 7.97 -12.45 49.42
C GLY A 557 7.22 -13.58 48.72
N VAL A 558 7.76 -14.81 48.70
CA VAL A 558 7.12 -15.94 47.99
C VAL A 558 6.15 -16.69 48.90
N ASP A 559 4.89 -16.81 48.46
CA ASP A 559 3.85 -17.57 49.15
C ASP A 559 3.37 -18.76 48.30
N PHE A 560 3.47 -19.95 48.88
CA PHE A 560 3.00 -21.20 48.27
C PHE A 560 1.80 -21.75 49.05
N ALA A 561 0.62 -21.76 48.43
CA ALA A 561 -0.57 -22.38 49.02
C ALA A 561 -0.41 -23.91 49.19
N PHE A 562 0.45 -24.52 48.38
CA PHE A 562 0.78 -25.95 48.41
C PHE A 562 2.29 -26.14 48.34
N THR A 563 2.84 -27.13 49.04
CA THR A 563 4.26 -27.48 48.94
C THR A 563 4.64 -27.77 47.48
N PRO A 564 5.63 -27.07 46.89
CA PRO A 564 6.03 -27.28 45.51
C PRO A 564 6.62 -28.69 45.32
N THR A 565 6.38 -29.28 44.15
CA THR A 565 7.03 -30.53 43.74
C THR A 565 8.32 -30.20 42.99
N LEU A 566 9.47 -30.50 43.61
CA LEU A 566 10.79 -30.22 43.02
C LEU A 566 11.46 -31.53 42.60
N THR A 567 11.95 -31.59 41.37
CA THR A 567 12.73 -32.72 40.83
C THR A 567 14.01 -32.19 40.23
N SER A 568 15.15 -32.80 40.60
CA SER A 568 16.47 -32.41 40.10
C SER A 568 16.75 -30.90 40.19
N ILE A 569 16.36 -30.23 41.29
CA ILE A 569 16.63 -28.80 41.50
C ILE A 569 16.81 -28.54 42.99
N THR A 570 17.77 -27.69 43.34
CA THR A 570 18.08 -27.32 44.73
C THR A 570 17.28 -26.08 45.13
N LEU A 571 16.53 -26.17 46.23
CA LEU A 571 15.80 -25.02 46.77
C LEU A 571 16.68 -24.23 47.75
N ASN A 572 16.93 -22.97 47.41
CA ASN A 572 17.59 -21.97 48.26
C ASN A 572 16.53 -20.98 48.78
N LEU A 573 16.41 -20.88 50.10
CA LEU A 573 15.57 -19.86 50.75
C LEU A 573 16.48 -18.69 51.12
N VAL A 574 16.26 -17.53 50.50
CA VAL A 574 17.13 -16.35 50.60
C VAL A 574 16.56 -15.32 51.56
#